data_AF-M2UFN7-F1
#
_entry.id   AF-M2UFN7-F1
#
_cell.length_a   1.000
_cell.length_b   1.000
_cell.length_c   1.000
_cell.angle_alpha   90.00
_cell.angle_beta   90.00
_cell.angle_gamma   90.00
#
_symmetry.space_group_name_H-M   'P 1'
#
loop_
_entity.id
_entity.type
_entity.pdbx_description
1 polymer ?
#
loop_
_entity_poly.entity_id
_entity_poly.type
_entity_poly.pdbx_seq_one_letter_code
_entity_poly.pdbx_strand_id
1 'polypeptide(L)'
;MQSKKPFRTVVFVDIPDPDNILMILHALALSKERVAIVLSPRILDLSAKRYDQKFSEIRKVLGFKVMFEPIAQGKEPNVCRKWKEFFQADGTLSDREVLKDTLLYMRVSKVRIKECIEEQYPEGKDYEIFWDPGSLSKIKKPDMRHAIHTADYAFNFNENEQQEYQNIANLHKASDRRNRLRDLCQQYIFRQTKGIHLNSSKIGPTDMKDLFEANLEVEDAILLIGGPLTEALQYIHRTNSQPKTVYAMLGTLTNDRNILGRPQFNIGKDAKSANAFLNEILKKKIEMLIVPTECCKGKDEQNPCPYVLQHNEYQDLLKRSPLLSKMVASWVKETGQETGYHAFDWIAAAVMGRRKIFQWVPVKHKKHKKHLPGEIIIDIEFSKADQPSTIWMATENYTILEMLHKRLNLNGHDGFEEDTLRTGGGAVNIGQSFNLDVLLEAWRREGYYEHLLRRYVWYKMIKQTTSRQREVNLFVNQLLDKPWEKRRWNQIANRTDELDLRIYYLR
;
A
#
# COMPACT_ATOMS: atom_id res chain seq x y z
N MET A 1 25.11 -26.98 5.76
CA MET A 1 24.32 -25.90 5.15
C MET A 1 23.04 -25.75 5.94
N GLN A 2 22.81 -24.62 6.64
CA GLN A 2 21.51 -24.36 7.25
C GLN A 2 20.49 -24.24 6.11
N SER A 3 19.40 -25.03 6.14
CA SER A 3 18.35 -24.92 5.14
C SER A 3 17.76 -23.51 5.24
N LYS A 4 17.94 -22.70 4.19
CA LYS A 4 17.31 -21.38 4.11
C LYS A 4 15.80 -21.64 4.02
N LYS A 5 15.07 -21.36 5.10
CA LYS A 5 13.61 -21.50 5.16
C LYS A 5 12.97 -20.74 3.99
N PRO A 6 12.07 -21.39 3.21
CA PRO A 6 11.47 -20.79 2.02
C PRO A 6 10.53 -19.62 2.33
N PHE A 7 10.21 -18.85 1.30
CA PHE A 7 9.27 -17.73 1.34
C PHE A 7 8.01 -18.06 0.53
N ARG A 8 6.85 -18.16 1.19
CA ARG A 8 5.57 -18.42 0.50
C ARG A 8 4.82 -17.18 0.04
N THR A 9 5.23 -16.00 0.50
CA THR A 9 4.75 -14.73 -0.03
C THR A 9 5.94 -13.92 -0.50
N VAL A 10 5.90 -13.46 -1.74
CA VAL A 10 6.93 -12.60 -2.34
C VAL A 10 6.26 -11.31 -2.79
N VAL A 11 6.74 -10.19 -2.25
CA VAL A 11 6.23 -8.85 -2.51
C VAL A 11 7.24 -8.12 -3.38
N PHE A 12 6.83 -7.64 -4.56
CA PHE A 12 7.66 -6.85 -5.47
C PHE A 12 7.15 -5.42 -5.45
N VAL A 13 7.97 -4.48 -5.00
CA VAL A 13 7.60 -3.06 -4.90
C VAL A 13 8.67 -2.19 -5.55
N ASP A 14 8.25 -1.03 -6.02
CA ASP A 14 9.19 0.05 -6.33
C ASP A 14 9.89 0.55 -5.05
N ILE A 15 10.89 1.43 -5.18
CA ILE A 15 11.53 2.03 -4.02
C ILE A 15 10.47 2.76 -3.16
N PRO A 16 10.45 2.53 -1.82
CA PRO A 16 9.32 2.82 -0.94
C PRO A 16 8.84 4.27 -0.97
N ASP A 17 7.72 4.46 -1.64
CA ASP A 17 6.72 5.45 -1.26
C ASP A 17 5.82 4.88 -0.12
N PRO A 18 4.92 5.69 0.46
CA PRO A 18 4.03 5.20 1.52
C PRO A 18 3.10 4.05 1.07
N ASP A 19 2.81 3.94 -0.23
CA ASP A 19 1.88 2.95 -0.80
C ASP A 19 2.53 1.56 -0.84
N ASN A 20 3.78 1.51 -1.30
CA ASN A 20 4.61 0.32 -1.25
C ASN A 20 4.80 -0.19 0.18
N ILE A 21 4.99 0.70 1.17
CA ILE A 21 5.10 0.29 2.58
C ILE A 21 3.77 -0.27 3.08
N LEU A 22 2.64 0.37 2.76
CA LEU A 22 1.31 -0.14 3.08
C LEU A 22 1.09 -1.55 2.51
N MET A 23 1.49 -1.78 1.26
CA MET A 23 1.44 -3.09 0.62
C MET A 23 2.26 -4.15 1.39
N ILE A 24 3.50 -3.81 1.79
CA ILE A 24 4.37 -4.68 2.58
C ILE A 24 3.74 -5.01 3.93
N LEU A 25 3.27 -4.00 4.66
CA LEU A 25 2.65 -4.19 5.98
C LEU A 25 1.39 -5.05 5.88
N HIS A 26 0.59 -4.88 4.82
CA HIS A 26 -0.59 -5.70 4.56
C HIS A 26 -0.23 -7.16 4.27
N ALA A 27 0.81 -7.40 3.46
CA ALA A 27 1.32 -8.74 3.20
C ALA A 27 1.75 -9.44 4.50
N LEU A 28 2.50 -8.76 5.36
CA LEU A 28 2.95 -9.27 6.66
C LEU A 28 1.80 -9.52 7.65
N ALA A 29 0.70 -8.77 7.54
CA ALA A 29 -0.50 -8.98 8.35
C ALA A 29 -1.19 -10.30 8.00
N LEU A 30 -1.26 -10.63 6.70
CA LEU A 30 -1.99 -11.78 6.19
C LEU A 30 -1.13 -13.06 6.12
N SER A 31 0.19 -12.93 5.99
CA SER A 31 1.09 -14.07 5.92
C SER A 31 1.40 -14.62 7.32
N LYS A 32 1.17 -15.93 7.49
CA LYS A 32 1.65 -16.70 8.65
C LYS A 32 3.08 -17.20 8.49
N GLU A 33 3.57 -17.17 7.25
CA GLU A 33 4.88 -17.66 6.85
C GLU A 33 5.82 -16.49 6.52
N ARG A 34 7.06 -16.85 6.20
CA ARG A 34 8.11 -15.89 5.90
C ARG A 34 7.81 -15.12 4.62
N VAL A 35 7.98 -13.80 4.65
CA VAL A 35 7.72 -12.91 3.50
C VAL A 35 9.03 -12.42 2.89
N ALA A 36 9.19 -12.57 1.58
CA ALA A 36 10.27 -11.95 0.82
C ALA A 36 9.80 -10.60 0.28
N ILE A 37 10.54 -9.53 0.54
CA ILE A 37 10.26 -8.19 0.03
C ILE A 37 11.34 -7.85 -0.98
N VAL A 38 11.00 -7.72 -2.25
CA VAL A 38 11.91 -7.44 -3.36
C VAL A 38 11.76 -5.99 -3.80
N LEU A 39 12.84 -5.23 -3.74
CA LEU A 39 12.87 -3.82 -4.11
C LEU A 39 13.36 -3.65 -5.56
N SER A 40 12.58 -2.96 -6.38
CA SER A 40 12.98 -2.57 -7.73
C SER A 40 13.80 -1.26 -7.73
N PRO A 41 14.90 -1.23 -8.53
CA PRO A 41 15.64 -0.05 -8.91
C PRO A 41 14.92 1.28 -9.13
N ARG A 42 15.45 2.41 -8.64
CA ARG A 42 15.19 3.73 -9.24
C ARG A 42 16.45 4.59 -9.19
N ILE A 43 16.69 5.36 -10.25
CA ILE A 43 17.79 6.31 -10.30
C ILE A 43 17.50 7.45 -9.32
N LEU A 44 18.47 7.77 -8.46
CA LEU A 44 18.43 8.95 -7.61
C LEU A 44 19.65 9.82 -7.89
N ASP A 45 19.43 11.11 -8.16
CA ASP A 45 20.48 12.13 -8.18
C ASP A 45 20.28 13.13 -7.04
N LEU A 46 21.11 13.05 -6.01
CA LEU A 46 21.05 13.94 -4.85
C LEU A 46 21.53 15.36 -5.19
N SER A 47 22.12 15.58 -6.37
CA SER A 47 22.48 16.92 -6.82
C SER A 47 21.32 17.67 -7.46
N ALA A 48 20.22 17.01 -7.81
CA ALA A 48 19.08 17.67 -8.46
C ALA A 48 18.35 18.62 -7.50
N LYS A 49 17.91 19.78 -8.00
CA LYS A 49 17.05 20.70 -7.25
C LYS A 49 15.59 20.30 -7.46
N ARG A 50 14.87 20.04 -6.36
CA ARG A 50 13.45 19.68 -6.39
C ARG A 50 12.56 20.90 -6.55
N TYR A 51 11.37 20.72 -7.12
CA TYR A 51 10.41 21.83 -7.25
C TYR A 51 9.89 22.29 -5.88
N ASP A 52 9.69 21.36 -4.94
CA ASP A 52 9.22 21.61 -3.59
C ASP A 52 8.07 22.65 -3.55
N GLN A 53 8.23 23.71 -2.75
CA GLN A 53 7.25 24.80 -2.60
C GLN A 53 6.96 25.57 -3.90
N LYS A 54 7.80 25.42 -4.94
CA LYS A 54 7.62 26.02 -6.25
C LYS A 54 6.81 25.16 -7.21
N PHE A 55 6.44 23.93 -6.86
CA PHE A 55 5.69 23.02 -7.72
C PHE A 55 4.45 23.67 -8.33
N SER A 56 3.57 24.23 -7.50
CA SER A 56 2.32 24.84 -7.95
C SER A 56 2.54 26.08 -8.83
N GLU A 57 3.56 26.89 -8.54
CA GLU A 57 3.91 28.06 -9.35
C GLU A 57 4.45 27.63 -10.72
N ILE A 58 5.40 26.69 -10.76
CA ILE A 58 6.00 26.18 -11.99
C ILE A 58 4.94 25.48 -12.85
N ARG A 59 4.03 24.70 -12.24
CA ARG A 59 2.94 24.00 -12.94
C ARG A 59 2.01 24.97 -13.65
N LYS A 60 1.66 26.08 -13.01
CA LYS A 60 0.81 27.12 -13.62
C LYS A 60 1.49 27.80 -14.80
N VAL A 61 2.81 28.00 -14.74
CA VAL A 61 3.56 28.76 -15.76
C VAL A 61 4.00 27.90 -16.95
N LEU A 62 4.51 26.69 -16.70
CA LEU A 62 5.13 25.83 -17.72
C LEU A 62 4.28 24.62 -18.11
N GLY A 63 3.26 24.31 -17.32
CA GLY A 63 2.42 23.13 -17.51
C GLY A 63 3.08 21.84 -17.00
N PHE A 64 2.25 20.87 -16.62
CA PHE A 64 2.70 19.61 -16.03
C PHE A 64 3.57 18.77 -16.98
N LYS A 65 3.28 18.79 -18.28
CA LYS A 65 4.04 18.01 -19.28
C LYS A 65 5.53 18.37 -19.26
N VAL A 66 5.85 19.66 -19.28
CA VAL A 66 7.23 20.17 -19.25
C VAL A 66 7.93 19.83 -17.93
N MET A 67 7.18 19.78 -16.83
CA MET A 67 7.72 19.47 -15.52
C MET A 67 8.01 17.98 -15.28
N PHE A 68 7.32 17.10 -16.00
CA PHE A 68 7.31 15.66 -15.73
C PHE A 68 8.38 14.89 -16.51
N GLU A 69 8.64 15.25 -17.76
CA GLU A 69 9.49 14.48 -18.66
C GLU A 69 10.99 14.65 -18.34
N PRO A 70 11.76 13.54 -18.19
CA PRO A 70 13.21 13.60 -18.01
C PRO A 70 13.91 14.42 -19.10
N ILE A 71 14.87 15.25 -18.67
CA ILE A 71 15.64 16.12 -19.56
C ILE A 71 17.00 15.47 -19.85
N ALA A 72 17.25 15.16 -21.11
CA ALA A 72 18.57 14.73 -21.56
C ALA A 72 19.55 15.91 -21.62
N GLN A 73 20.84 15.62 -21.46
CA GLN A 73 21.90 16.60 -21.60
C GLN A 73 21.84 17.30 -22.97
N GLY A 74 21.88 18.64 -22.96
CA GLY A 74 21.79 19.45 -24.18
C GLY A 74 20.36 19.58 -24.75
N LYS A 75 19.35 19.10 -24.03
CA LYS A 75 17.92 19.22 -24.38
C LYS A 75 17.14 20.02 -23.33
N GLU A 76 17.84 20.83 -22.55
CA GLU A 76 17.24 21.68 -21.52
C GLU A 76 16.29 22.71 -22.16
N PRO A 77 15.07 22.89 -21.63
CA PRO A 77 14.13 23.85 -22.15
C PRO A 77 14.59 25.28 -21.88
N ASN A 78 14.32 26.18 -22.82
CA ASN A 78 14.58 27.61 -22.63
C ASN A 78 13.54 28.23 -21.69
N VAL A 79 13.83 28.23 -20.39
CA VAL A 79 12.98 28.79 -19.34
C VAL A 79 13.54 30.11 -18.80
N CYS A 80 12.66 30.92 -18.18
CA CYS A 80 13.05 32.14 -17.47
C CYS A 80 14.20 31.90 -16.49
N ARG A 81 15.08 32.90 -16.30
CA ARG A 81 16.25 32.82 -15.40
C ARG A 81 15.92 32.28 -14.01
N LYS A 82 14.77 32.66 -13.43
CA LYS A 82 14.33 32.17 -12.11
C LYS A 82 14.05 30.66 -12.05
N TRP A 83 13.79 30.04 -13.20
CA TRP A 83 13.48 28.60 -13.31
C TRP A 83 14.65 27.75 -13.75
N LYS A 84 15.70 28.34 -14.32
CA LYS A 84 16.81 27.59 -14.95
C LYS A 84 17.43 26.53 -14.03
N GLU A 85 17.53 26.80 -12.74
CA GLU A 85 18.10 25.84 -11.78
C GLU A 85 17.27 24.56 -11.57
N PHE A 86 15.96 24.59 -11.86
CA PHE A 86 15.08 23.42 -11.76
C PHE A 86 14.99 22.64 -13.07
N PHE A 87 15.51 23.15 -14.18
CA PHE A 87 15.39 22.56 -15.53
C PHE A 87 16.75 22.13 -16.10
N GLN A 88 17.65 21.72 -15.22
CA GLN A 88 18.91 21.06 -15.60
C GLN A 88 18.64 19.63 -16.10
N ALA A 89 19.57 19.10 -16.89
CA ALA A 89 19.55 17.71 -17.32
C ALA A 89 19.50 16.76 -16.12
N ASP A 90 18.69 15.73 -16.25
CA ASP A 90 18.51 14.73 -15.21
C ASP A 90 19.67 13.72 -15.23
N GLY A 91 20.31 13.52 -14.07
CA GLY A 91 21.40 12.55 -13.92
C GLY A 91 20.97 11.12 -14.25
N THR A 92 21.89 10.34 -14.85
CA THR A 92 21.68 8.93 -15.20
C THR A 92 22.78 8.07 -14.57
N LEU A 93 22.61 6.74 -14.61
CA LEU A 93 23.59 5.80 -14.05
C LEU A 93 24.94 5.77 -14.82
N SER A 94 25.07 6.49 -15.94
CA SER A 94 26.39 6.69 -16.56
C SER A 94 27.29 7.62 -15.74
N ASP A 95 26.71 8.48 -14.89
CA ASP A 95 27.46 9.24 -13.89
C ASP A 95 27.70 8.36 -12.65
N ARG A 96 28.98 8.18 -12.30
CA ARG A 96 29.41 7.41 -11.12
C ARG A 96 28.87 8.00 -9.82
N GLU A 97 28.66 9.31 -9.76
CA GLU A 97 28.11 9.96 -8.58
C GLU A 97 26.62 9.66 -8.41
N VAL A 98 25.84 9.62 -9.50
CA VAL A 98 24.43 9.20 -9.49
C VAL A 98 24.30 7.72 -9.11
N LEU A 99 25.24 6.86 -9.56
CA LEU A 99 25.29 5.47 -9.13
C LEU A 99 25.52 5.36 -7.60
N LYS A 100 26.46 6.13 -7.05
CA LYS A 100 26.68 6.17 -5.58
C LYS A 100 25.44 6.61 -4.82
N ASP A 101 24.75 7.65 -5.32
CA ASP A 101 23.50 8.16 -4.74
C ASP A 101 22.42 7.08 -4.73
N THR A 102 22.26 6.38 -5.86
CA THR A 102 21.31 5.28 -6.02
C THR A 102 21.61 4.10 -5.09
N LEU A 103 22.87 3.71 -4.93
CA LEU A 103 23.29 2.63 -4.01
C LEU A 103 23.13 3.01 -2.52
N LEU A 104 23.32 4.29 -2.19
CA LEU A 104 23.00 4.80 -0.86
C LEU A 104 21.49 4.76 -0.65
N TYR A 105 20.71 5.10 -1.66
CA TYR A 105 19.26 5.12 -1.55
C TYR A 105 18.67 3.73 -1.24
N MET A 106 19.17 2.66 -1.88
CA MET A 106 18.75 1.30 -1.56
C MET A 106 18.96 0.92 -0.08
N ARG A 107 20.02 1.44 0.55
CA ARG A 107 20.28 1.24 1.98
C ARG A 107 19.31 2.03 2.85
N VAL A 108 19.07 3.30 2.50
CA VAL A 108 18.05 4.14 3.17
C VAL A 108 16.68 3.45 3.13
N SER A 109 16.27 2.98 1.95
CA SER A 109 14.99 2.32 1.73
C SER A 109 14.83 1.04 2.55
N LYS A 110 15.86 0.19 2.64
CA LYS A 110 15.84 -0.98 3.51
C LYS A 110 15.61 -0.58 4.96
N VAL A 111 16.41 0.35 5.47
CA VAL A 111 16.33 0.79 6.87
C VAL A 111 14.96 1.35 7.19
N ARG A 112 14.39 2.17 6.30
CA ARG A 112 13.04 2.71 6.46
C ARG A 112 11.95 1.65 6.51
N ILE A 113 11.98 0.71 5.57
CA ILE A 113 10.99 -0.37 5.54
C ILE A 113 11.04 -1.16 6.86
N LYS A 114 12.25 -1.46 7.35
CA LYS A 114 12.43 -2.15 8.63
C LYS A 114 11.88 -1.35 9.80
N GLU A 115 12.18 -0.06 9.87
CA GLU A 115 11.66 0.85 10.89
C GLU A 115 10.12 0.83 10.93
N CYS A 116 9.46 0.92 9.76
CA CYS A 116 8.00 0.84 9.68
C CYS A 116 7.44 -0.54 10.07
N ILE A 117 8.13 -1.64 9.73
CA ILE A 117 7.71 -2.99 10.12
C ILE A 117 7.83 -3.17 11.64
N GLU A 118 8.92 -2.71 12.25
CA GLU A 118 9.15 -2.84 13.70
C GLU A 118 8.22 -1.95 14.53
N GLU A 119 7.87 -0.75 14.04
CA GLU A 119 6.81 0.07 14.65
C GLU A 119 5.47 -0.67 14.63
N GLN A 120 5.13 -1.31 13.51
CA GLN A 120 3.84 -1.94 13.31
C GLN A 120 3.70 -3.31 13.99
N TYR A 121 4.80 -4.06 14.08
CA TYR A 121 4.88 -5.43 14.58
C TYR A 121 6.06 -5.58 15.56
N PRO A 122 5.97 -5.00 16.77
CA PRO A 122 7.04 -5.09 17.77
C PRO A 122 7.30 -6.52 18.25
N GLU A 123 6.33 -7.43 18.07
CA GLU A 123 6.49 -8.87 18.32
C GLU A 123 7.42 -9.55 17.30
N GLY A 124 7.75 -8.87 16.22
CA GLY A 124 8.57 -9.37 15.13
C GLY A 124 7.75 -10.09 14.05
N LYS A 125 8.19 -9.94 12.80
CA LYS A 125 7.73 -10.71 11.66
C LYS A 125 8.91 -11.40 11.00
N ASP A 126 8.71 -12.59 10.46
CA ASP A 126 9.73 -13.31 9.71
C ASP A 126 9.74 -12.78 8.26
N TYR A 127 10.71 -11.95 7.91
CA TYR A 127 10.85 -11.40 6.57
C TYR A 127 12.33 -11.21 6.17
N GLU A 128 12.57 -11.00 4.88
CA GLU A 128 13.86 -10.55 4.37
C GLU A 128 13.66 -9.59 3.20
N ILE A 129 14.55 -8.60 3.07
CA ILE A 129 14.47 -7.58 2.02
C ILE A 129 15.58 -7.85 1.00
N PHE A 130 15.18 -8.10 -0.23
CA PHE A 130 16.01 -8.46 -1.36
C PHE A 130 16.05 -7.37 -2.42
N TRP A 131 17.08 -7.40 -3.25
CA TRP A 131 17.16 -6.64 -4.50
C TRP A 131 18.12 -7.32 -5.47
N ASP A 132 17.99 -7.00 -6.76
CA ASP A 132 18.94 -7.44 -7.79
C ASP A 132 19.81 -6.27 -8.26
N PRO A 133 21.11 -6.23 -7.91
CA PRO A 133 22.03 -5.21 -8.41
C PRO A 133 22.10 -5.16 -9.94
N GLY A 134 21.88 -6.30 -10.61
CA GLY A 134 21.86 -6.40 -12.08
C GLY A 134 20.73 -5.61 -12.72
N SER A 135 19.66 -5.31 -11.99
CA SER A 135 18.52 -4.56 -12.50
C SER A 135 18.83 -3.09 -12.76
N LEU A 136 19.85 -2.51 -12.10
CA LEU A 136 20.34 -1.16 -12.42
C LEU A 136 20.80 -1.03 -13.87
N SER A 137 21.40 -2.07 -14.44
CA SER A 137 21.87 -2.06 -15.84
C SER A 137 20.74 -1.94 -16.87
N LYS A 138 19.50 -2.21 -16.46
CA LYS A 138 18.31 -2.13 -17.33
C LYS A 138 17.70 -0.72 -17.36
N ILE A 139 18.06 0.14 -16.40
CA ILE A 139 17.50 1.49 -16.24
C ILE A 139 18.41 2.49 -16.94
N LYS A 140 18.00 2.96 -18.13
CA LYS A 140 18.82 3.86 -18.97
C LYS A 140 18.64 5.34 -18.64
N LYS A 141 17.43 5.72 -18.22
CA LYS A 141 17.02 7.09 -17.91
C LYS A 141 16.07 7.05 -16.70
N PRO A 142 15.97 8.12 -15.91
CA PRO A 142 14.96 8.17 -14.85
C PRO A 142 13.56 8.17 -15.47
N ASP A 143 12.57 7.65 -14.75
CA ASP A 143 11.20 7.50 -15.26
C ASP A 143 10.44 8.84 -15.32
N MET A 144 10.81 9.74 -14.42
CA MET A 144 10.35 11.12 -14.33
C MET A 144 11.52 12.00 -13.88
N ARG A 145 11.39 13.33 -13.97
CA ARG A 145 12.44 14.25 -13.52
C ARG A 145 12.83 14.02 -12.06
N HIS A 146 14.12 14.14 -11.75
CA HIS A 146 14.56 14.16 -10.34
C HIS A 146 13.93 15.32 -9.57
N ALA A 147 13.70 16.45 -10.28
CA ALA A 147 13.09 17.63 -9.73
C ALA A 147 11.59 17.46 -9.36
N ILE A 148 10.86 16.59 -10.07
CA ILE A 148 9.43 16.34 -9.80
C ILE A 148 9.21 15.30 -8.71
N HIS A 149 10.17 14.39 -8.54
CA HIS A 149 10.03 13.32 -7.59
C HIS A 149 9.85 13.89 -6.17
N THR A 150 9.13 13.17 -5.31
CA THR A 150 9.11 13.44 -3.86
C THR A 150 10.47 13.15 -3.24
N ALA A 151 10.82 13.86 -2.17
CA ALA A 151 12.00 13.65 -1.36
C ALA A 151 11.87 12.43 -0.47
N ASP A 152 11.49 11.31 -1.08
CA ASP A 152 11.22 10.06 -0.40
C ASP A 152 12.41 9.55 0.41
N TYR A 153 13.67 9.80 0.01
CA TYR A 153 14.84 9.51 0.87
C TYR A 153 14.84 10.25 2.22
N ALA A 154 14.12 11.35 2.38
CA ALA A 154 14.00 12.12 3.62
C ALA A 154 12.82 11.69 4.49
N PHE A 155 11.98 10.77 4.01
CA PHE A 155 10.92 10.19 4.84
C PHE A 155 11.51 9.50 6.08
N ASN A 156 10.90 9.75 7.23
CA ASN A 156 11.32 9.36 8.60
C ASN A 156 12.61 10.01 9.12
N PHE A 157 13.08 11.10 8.50
CA PHE A 157 14.01 11.98 9.18
C PHE A 157 13.39 12.50 10.47
N ASN A 158 14.18 12.52 11.55
CA ASN A 158 13.76 13.16 12.80
C ASN A 158 13.75 14.69 12.62
N GLU A 159 13.31 15.44 13.63
CA GLU A 159 13.19 16.89 13.54
C GLU A 159 14.50 17.60 13.14
N ASN A 160 15.63 17.17 13.71
CA ASN A 160 16.94 17.75 13.41
C ASN A 160 17.39 17.42 11.98
N GLU A 161 17.23 16.16 11.56
CA GLU A 161 17.55 15.73 10.20
C GLU A 161 16.66 16.41 9.16
N GLN A 162 15.38 16.61 9.47
CA GLN A 162 14.45 17.29 8.59
C GLN A 162 14.79 18.78 8.45
N GLN A 163 15.17 19.45 9.55
CA GLN A 163 15.62 20.83 9.52
C GLN A 163 16.91 20.96 8.70
N GLU A 164 17.85 20.03 8.88
CA GLU A 164 19.09 20.01 8.11
C GLU A 164 18.84 19.73 6.62
N TYR A 165 17.94 18.80 6.30
CA TYR A 165 17.48 18.57 4.93
C TYR A 165 16.94 19.84 4.28
N GLN A 166 16.08 20.59 4.99
CA GLN A 166 15.54 21.86 4.48
C GLN A 166 16.64 22.91 4.22
N ASN A 167 17.66 22.97 5.08
CA ASN A 167 18.81 23.85 4.87
C ASN A 167 19.61 23.44 3.62
N ILE A 168 19.82 22.14 3.43
CA ILE A 168 20.58 21.59 2.30
C ILE A 168 19.82 21.72 0.97
N ALA A 169 18.51 21.48 0.97
CA ALA A 169 17.66 21.53 -0.23
C ALA A 169 17.70 22.91 -0.91
N ASN A 170 17.89 23.97 -0.13
CA ASN A 170 17.97 25.35 -0.60
C ASN A 170 19.34 25.77 -1.15
N LEU A 171 20.38 24.92 -1.06
CA LEU A 171 21.72 25.26 -1.57
C LEU A 171 21.73 25.43 -3.08
N HIS A 172 22.45 26.44 -3.59
CA HIS A 172 22.58 26.65 -5.04
C HIS A 172 23.59 25.72 -5.70
N LYS A 173 24.67 25.35 -5.00
CA LYS A 173 25.73 24.49 -5.54
C LYS A 173 25.32 23.02 -5.50
N ALA A 174 25.23 22.39 -6.67
CA ALA A 174 24.81 21.00 -6.82
C ALA A 174 25.75 20.00 -6.13
N SER A 175 27.07 20.24 -6.16
CA SER A 175 28.08 19.42 -5.46
C SER A 175 27.88 19.44 -3.94
N ASP A 176 27.64 20.62 -3.38
CA ASP A 176 27.53 20.82 -1.93
C ASP A 176 26.23 20.20 -1.43
N ARG A 177 25.13 20.37 -2.20
CA ARG A 177 23.85 19.69 -1.93
C ARG A 177 24.03 18.18 -1.91
N ARG A 178 24.64 17.59 -2.96
CA ARG A 178 24.86 16.14 -3.04
C ARG A 178 25.66 15.62 -1.86
N ASN A 179 26.80 16.24 -1.55
CA ASN A 179 27.68 15.77 -0.47
C ASN A 179 26.98 15.84 0.90
N ARG A 180 26.33 16.96 1.21
CA ARG A 180 25.62 17.10 2.49
C ARG A 180 24.40 16.18 2.60
N LEU A 181 23.65 15.96 1.52
CA LEU A 181 22.55 14.98 1.52
C LEU A 181 23.06 13.55 1.71
N ARG A 182 24.21 13.19 1.13
CA ARG A 182 24.82 11.88 1.39
C ARG A 182 25.18 11.71 2.85
N ASP A 183 25.82 12.71 3.43
CA ASP A 183 26.20 12.69 4.85
C ASP A 183 24.96 12.55 5.74
N LEU A 184 23.91 13.31 5.45
CA LEU A 184 22.65 13.24 6.17
C LEU A 184 21.97 11.86 6.05
N CYS A 185 21.93 11.27 4.84
CA CYS A 185 21.41 9.92 4.63
C CYS A 185 22.24 8.86 5.37
N GLN A 186 23.57 9.03 5.43
CA GLN A 186 24.44 8.13 6.20
C GLN A 186 24.21 8.28 7.71
N GLN A 187 24.01 9.50 8.21
CA GLN A 187 23.65 9.76 9.61
C GLN A 187 22.31 9.12 9.96
N TYR A 188 21.30 9.24 9.10
CA TYR A 188 20.01 8.56 9.25
C TYR A 188 20.19 7.04 9.36
N ILE A 189 20.92 6.42 8.42
CA ILE A 189 21.22 4.98 8.45
C ILE A 189 21.92 4.60 9.76
N PHE A 190 22.93 5.36 10.18
CA PHE A 190 23.68 5.09 11.40
C PHE A 190 22.81 5.19 12.67
N ARG A 191 21.98 6.24 12.76
CA ARG A 191 21.05 6.42 13.88
C ARG A 191 20.04 5.28 13.95
N GLN A 192 19.42 4.96 12.83
CA GLN A 192 18.41 3.91 12.79
C GLN A 192 19.01 2.56 13.10
N THR A 193 20.11 2.17 12.45
CA THR A 193 20.75 0.87 12.70
C THR A 193 21.11 0.64 14.18
N LYS A 194 21.49 1.68 14.92
CA LYS A 194 21.65 1.63 16.38
C LYS A 194 20.34 1.40 17.13
N GLY A 195 19.28 2.10 16.74
CA GLY A 195 17.95 2.03 17.38
C GLY A 195 17.24 0.70 17.13
N ILE A 196 17.35 0.13 15.94
CA ILE A 196 16.68 -1.12 15.52
C ILE A 196 17.59 -2.36 15.62
N HIS A 197 18.69 -2.27 16.39
CA HIS A 197 19.67 -3.35 16.60
C HIS A 197 20.11 -4.08 15.32
N LEU A 198 20.16 -3.36 14.19
CA LEU A 198 20.58 -3.95 12.93
C LEU A 198 22.06 -4.28 12.99
N ASN A 199 22.39 -5.51 12.62
CA ASN A 199 23.78 -5.90 12.44
C ASN A 199 24.41 -5.00 11.36
N SER A 200 25.41 -4.21 11.75
CA SER A 200 26.11 -3.24 10.91
C SER A 200 26.77 -3.86 9.66
N SER A 201 26.98 -5.18 9.64
CA SER A 201 27.48 -5.93 8.48
C SER A 201 26.44 -6.19 7.38
N LYS A 202 25.13 -5.95 7.64
CA LYS A 202 24.02 -6.24 6.69
C LYS A 202 23.10 -5.03 6.44
N ILE A 203 23.68 -3.85 6.27
CA ILE A 203 22.95 -2.58 6.08
C ILE A 203 22.25 -2.50 4.71
N GLY A 204 22.77 -3.15 3.66
CA GLY A 204 22.13 -3.20 2.33
C GLY A 204 21.11 -4.34 2.18
N PRO A 205 20.19 -4.28 1.20
CA PRO A 205 19.32 -5.41 0.91
C PRO A 205 20.11 -6.65 0.46
N THR A 206 19.56 -7.83 0.74
CA THR A 206 20.14 -9.13 0.42
C THR A 206 20.07 -9.37 -1.09
N ASP A 207 21.04 -10.08 -1.66
CA ASP A 207 21.04 -10.37 -3.10
C ASP A 207 19.84 -11.28 -3.45
N MET A 208 19.09 -10.93 -4.50
CA MET A 208 17.94 -11.71 -4.96
C MET A 208 18.30 -13.15 -5.35
N LYS A 209 19.57 -13.46 -5.63
CA LYS A 209 20.05 -14.85 -5.79
C LYS A 209 19.76 -15.71 -4.57
N ASP A 210 19.89 -15.16 -3.37
CA ASP A 210 19.58 -15.89 -2.13
C ASP A 210 18.10 -16.25 -2.04
N LEU A 211 17.22 -15.42 -2.60
CA LEU A 211 15.79 -15.73 -2.72
C LEU A 211 15.55 -16.86 -3.72
N PHE A 212 16.22 -16.85 -4.88
CA PHE A 212 16.09 -17.94 -5.86
C PHE A 212 16.51 -19.28 -5.27
N GLU A 213 17.63 -19.32 -4.55
CA GLU A 213 18.10 -20.52 -3.86
C GLU A 213 17.11 -20.99 -2.79
N ALA A 214 16.58 -20.07 -1.97
CA ALA A 214 15.62 -20.41 -0.92
C ALA A 214 14.26 -20.88 -1.46
N ASN A 215 13.89 -20.41 -2.66
CA ASN A 215 12.61 -20.70 -3.30
C ASN A 215 12.70 -21.64 -4.51
N LEU A 216 13.82 -22.38 -4.66
CA LEU A 216 14.03 -23.23 -5.83
C LEU A 216 12.89 -24.24 -6.01
N GLU A 217 12.49 -24.90 -4.93
CA GLU A 217 11.50 -25.99 -4.88
C GLU A 217 10.19 -25.58 -4.16
N VAL A 218 9.93 -24.28 -4.01
CA VAL A 218 8.72 -23.81 -3.32
C VAL A 218 7.54 -23.89 -4.26
N GLU A 219 6.56 -24.72 -3.95
CA GLU A 219 5.28 -24.72 -4.65
C GLU A 219 4.32 -23.69 -4.04
N ASP A 220 3.35 -23.23 -4.84
CA ASP A 220 2.24 -22.40 -4.39
C ASP A 220 2.61 -21.04 -3.77
N ALA A 221 3.74 -20.45 -4.15
CA ALA A 221 4.08 -19.10 -3.72
C ALA A 221 3.00 -18.09 -4.17
N ILE A 222 2.71 -17.11 -3.32
CA ILE A 222 1.86 -15.96 -3.67
C ILE A 222 2.77 -14.80 -4.05
N LEU A 223 2.53 -14.20 -5.22
CA LEU A 223 3.24 -12.98 -5.62
C LEU A 223 2.31 -11.78 -5.45
N LEU A 224 2.79 -10.74 -4.78
CA LEU A 224 2.15 -9.43 -4.69
C LEU A 224 3.04 -8.43 -5.42
N ILE A 225 2.53 -7.72 -6.42
CA ILE A 225 3.32 -6.85 -7.29
C ILE A 225 2.74 -5.43 -7.31
N GLY A 226 3.43 -4.49 -6.68
CA GLY A 226 3.16 -3.04 -6.78
C GLY A 226 4.19 -2.30 -7.66
N GLY A 227 5.34 -2.94 -7.93
CA GLY A 227 6.39 -2.37 -8.78
C GLY A 227 6.39 -2.87 -10.23
N PRO A 228 7.46 -2.55 -10.99
CA PRO A 228 7.74 -3.14 -12.29
C PRO A 228 7.80 -4.66 -12.27
N LEU A 229 7.58 -5.26 -13.44
CA LEU A 229 7.62 -6.72 -13.60
C LEU A 229 9.04 -7.28 -13.85
N THR A 230 10.07 -6.45 -13.77
CA THR A 230 11.46 -6.83 -14.08
C THR A 230 11.98 -7.91 -13.12
N GLU A 231 11.86 -7.70 -11.81
CA GLU A 231 12.30 -8.64 -10.79
C GLU A 231 11.36 -9.86 -10.71
N ALA A 232 10.05 -9.64 -10.84
CA ALA A 232 9.06 -10.72 -10.84
C ALA A 232 9.27 -11.72 -12.00
N LEU A 233 9.67 -11.23 -13.19
CA LEU A 233 10.08 -12.07 -14.31
C LEU A 233 11.30 -12.92 -13.98
N GLN A 234 12.31 -12.33 -13.34
CA GLN A 234 13.50 -13.07 -12.93
C GLN A 234 13.15 -14.18 -11.95
N TYR A 235 12.27 -13.91 -10.99
CA TYR A 235 11.77 -14.90 -10.05
C TYR A 235 11.11 -16.08 -10.79
N ILE A 236 10.09 -15.84 -11.63
CA ILE A 236 9.37 -16.91 -12.37
C ILE A 236 10.29 -17.74 -13.27
N HIS A 237 11.37 -17.15 -13.81
CA HIS A 237 12.33 -17.86 -14.67
C HIS A 237 13.39 -18.65 -13.90
N ARG A 238 13.75 -18.22 -12.68
CA ARG A 238 14.89 -18.77 -11.93
C ARG A 238 14.47 -19.70 -10.80
N THR A 239 13.20 -19.71 -10.42
CA THR A 239 12.63 -20.70 -9.50
C THR A 239 11.89 -21.78 -10.27
N ASN A 240 11.93 -23.03 -9.83
CA ASN A 240 11.04 -24.07 -10.35
C ASN A 240 9.59 -23.88 -9.83
N SER A 241 9.42 -22.98 -8.85
CA SER A 241 8.13 -22.54 -8.33
C SER A 241 7.19 -22.07 -9.45
N GLN A 242 6.02 -22.69 -9.52
CA GLN A 242 4.85 -22.09 -10.13
C GLN A 242 4.06 -21.38 -9.02
N PRO A 243 3.96 -20.03 -9.05
CA PRO A 243 3.12 -19.32 -8.12
C PRO A 243 1.68 -19.79 -8.19
N LYS A 244 1.02 -19.87 -7.02
CA LYS A 244 -0.41 -20.21 -6.94
C LYS A 244 -1.27 -19.10 -7.52
N THR A 245 -1.02 -17.88 -7.08
CA THR A 245 -1.75 -16.67 -7.50
C THR A 245 -0.81 -15.48 -7.51
N VAL A 246 -0.98 -14.62 -8.50
CA VAL A 246 -0.31 -13.32 -8.61
C VAL A 246 -1.35 -12.22 -8.42
N TYR A 247 -1.10 -11.28 -7.54
CA TYR A 247 -1.90 -10.06 -7.38
C TYR A 247 -1.03 -8.88 -7.79
N ALA A 248 -1.53 -8.02 -8.68
CA ALA A 248 -0.71 -6.94 -9.22
C ALA A 248 -1.49 -5.63 -9.38
N MET A 249 -0.84 -4.50 -9.07
CA MET A 249 -1.25 -3.18 -9.55
C MET A 249 -0.63 -2.98 -10.94
N LEU A 250 -1.44 -3.05 -11.98
CA LEU A 250 -0.93 -3.03 -13.35
C LEU A 250 -1.95 -2.54 -14.37
N GLY A 251 -1.48 -1.77 -15.35
CA GLY A 251 -2.26 -1.49 -16.56
C GLY A 251 -3.54 -0.69 -16.36
N THR A 252 -4.34 -0.70 -17.42
CA THR A 252 -5.63 -0.02 -17.55
C THR A 252 -6.53 -0.81 -18.50
N LEU A 253 -7.83 -0.92 -18.22
CA LEU A 253 -8.87 -1.33 -19.18
C LEU A 253 -9.32 -0.15 -20.04
N THR A 254 -9.21 1.08 -19.52
CA THR A 254 -9.60 2.30 -20.22
C THR A 254 -8.38 3.21 -20.43
N ASN A 255 -8.15 3.64 -21.66
CA ASN A 255 -6.93 4.41 -22.04
C ASN A 255 -6.89 5.85 -21.50
N ASP A 256 -7.92 6.30 -20.77
CA ASP A 256 -8.13 7.68 -20.34
C ASP A 256 -7.36 8.07 -19.06
N ARG A 257 -6.78 7.10 -18.32
CA ARG A 257 -6.22 7.35 -16.97
C ARG A 257 -4.71 7.30 -16.86
N ASN A 258 -4.02 7.09 -17.99
CA ASN A 258 -2.58 7.11 -18.04
C ASN A 258 -2.03 8.54 -18.12
N ILE A 259 -0.89 8.76 -17.46
CA ILE A 259 -0.23 10.07 -17.41
C ILE A 259 0.25 10.42 -18.83
N LEU A 260 -0.27 11.53 -19.38
CA LEU A 260 0.17 12.10 -20.66
C LEU A 260 0.08 11.12 -21.85
N GLY A 261 -0.90 10.21 -21.82
CA GLY A 261 -1.08 9.20 -22.88
C GLY A 261 0.06 8.17 -22.97
N ARG A 262 0.89 8.05 -21.95
CA ARG A 262 1.91 6.99 -21.84
C ARG A 262 1.29 5.66 -21.38
N PRO A 263 2.02 4.53 -21.38
CA PRO A 263 1.61 3.33 -20.68
C PRO A 263 1.41 3.59 -19.18
N GLN A 264 0.69 2.70 -18.50
CA GLN A 264 0.66 2.69 -17.03
C GLN A 264 2.09 2.58 -16.47
N PHE A 265 2.36 3.23 -15.34
CA PHE A 265 3.72 3.45 -14.83
C PHE A 265 4.55 2.16 -14.66
N ASN A 266 4.01 1.12 -14.04
CA ASN A 266 4.71 -0.17 -13.83
C ASN A 266 5.00 -0.90 -15.15
N ILE A 267 4.14 -0.76 -16.16
CA ILE A 267 4.39 -1.27 -17.52
C ILE A 267 5.46 -0.42 -18.22
N GLY A 268 5.35 0.91 -18.13
CA GLY A 268 6.22 1.86 -18.84
C GLY A 268 7.69 1.76 -18.43
N LYS A 269 7.96 1.41 -17.17
CA LYS A 269 9.32 1.22 -16.64
C LYS A 269 10.12 0.14 -17.37
N ASP A 270 9.50 -1.01 -17.67
CA ASP A 270 10.13 -2.08 -18.44
C ASP A 270 9.07 -2.89 -19.20
N ALA A 271 8.55 -2.29 -20.28
CA ALA A 271 7.50 -2.89 -21.10
C ALA A 271 7.92 -4.23 -21.73
N LYS A 272 9.24 -4.48 -21.89
CA LYS A 272 9.75 -5.75 -22.39
C LYS A 272 9.58 -6.84 -21.34
N SER A 273 10.04 -6.59 -20.11
CA SER A 273 9.85 -7.54 -19.01
C SER A 273 8.39 -7.73 -18.66
N ALA A 274 7.57 -6.66 -18.70
CA ALA A 274 6.13 -6.75 -18.48
C ALA A 274 5.45 -7.70 -19.47
N ASN A 275 5.72 -7.53 -20.77
CA ASN A 275 5.14 -8.43 -21.79
C ASN A 275 5.64 -9.87 -21.64
N ALA A 276 6.93 -10.06 -21.33
CA ALA A 276 7.49 -11.39 -21.12
C ALA A 276 6.86 -12.09 -19.90
N PHE A 277 6.67 -11.36 -18.80
CA PHE A 277 6.02 -11.85 -17.60
C PHE A 277 4.58 -12.28 -17.87
N LEU A 278 3.77 -11.42 -18.50
CA LEU A 278 2.37 -11.75 -18.82
C LEU A 278 2.26 -12.97 -19.76
N ASN A 279 3.21 -13.13 -20.69
CA ASN A 279 3.28 -14.32 -21.54
C ASN A 279 3.59 -15.59 -20.73
N GLU A 280 4.50 -15.53 -19.76
CA GLU A 280 4.79 -16.66 -18.87
C GLU A 280 3.61 -17.01 -17.97
N ILE A 281 2.86 -16.02 -17.46
CA ILE A 281 1.62 -16.26 -16.71
C ILE A 281 0.61 -17.07 -17.55
N LEU A 282 0.38 -16.68 -18.81
CA LEU A 282 -0.51 -17.41 -19.71
C LEU A 282 0.01 -18.82 -20.02
N LYS A 283 1.29 -18.93 -20.37
CA LYS A 283 1.94 -20.20 -20.74
C LYS A 283 1.89 -21.21 -19.60
N LYS A 284 2.20 -20.76 -18.37
CA LYS A 284 2.17 -21.59 -17.16
C LYS A 284 0.76 -21.75 -16.60
N LYS A 285 -0.25 -21.04 -17.12
CA LYS A 285 -1.63 -21.02 -16.62
C LYS A 285 -1.73 -20.59 -15.14
N ILE A 286 -0.92 -19.60 -14.74
CA ILE A 286 -0.95 -19.04 -13.39
C ILE A 286 -2.14 -18.08 -13.27
N GLU A 287 -2.91 -18.17 -12.19
CA GLU A 287 -3.97 -17.18 -11.91
C GLU A 287 -3.33 -15.83 -11.57
N MET A 288 -3.72 -14.80 -12.30
CA MET A 288 -3.29 -13.42 -12.04
C MET A 288 -4.50 -12.51 -11.90
N LEU A 289 -4.55 -11.78 -10.79
CA LEU A 289 -5.55 -10.77 -10.48
C LEU A 289 -4.91 -9.39 -10.57
N ILE A 290 -5.36 -8.59 -11.54
CA ILE A 290 -4.85 -7.24 -11.79
C ILE A 290 -5.84 -6.22 -11.25
N VAL A 291 -5.36 -5.32 -10.39
CA VAL A 291 -6.03 -4.07 -10.04
C VAL A 291 -5.52 -2.98 -10.99
N PRO A 292 -6.33 -2.51 -11.93
CA PRO A 292 -5.90 -1.48 -12.87
C PRO A 292 -6.03 -0.07 -12.28
N THR A 293 -5.39 0.90 -12.92
CA THR A 293 -5.28 2.28 -12.43
C THR A 293 -6.64 2.94 -12.13
N GLU A 294 -7.65 2.68 -12.97
CA GLU A 294 -9.01 3.19 -12.80
C GLU A 294 -9.65 2.80 -11.47
N CYS A 295 -9.33 1.60 -10.97
CA CYS A 295 -9.87 1.11 -9.70
C CYS A 295 -9.31 1.85 -8.48
N CYS A 296 -8.27 2.69 -8.65
CA CYS A 296 -7.58 3.40 -7.58
C CYS A 296 -7.62 4.94 -7.72
N LYS A 297 -7.98 5.48 -8.89
CA LYS A 297 -8.08 6.95 -9.11
C LYS A 297 -9.50 7.51 -9.03
N GLY A 298 -10.51 6.71 -9.32
CA GLY A 298 -11.83 7.24 -9.68
C GLY A 298 -11.81 7.85 -11.07
N LYS A 299 -12.96 8.28 -11.57
CA LYS A 299 -13.08 8.87 -12.90
C LYS A 299 -13.05 10.40 -12.85
N ASP A 300 -13.77 10.98 -11.89
CA ASP A 300 -13.92 12.41 -11.66
C ASP A 300 -14.55 12.64 -10.28
N GLU A 301 -14.79 13.90 -9.90
CA GLU A 301 -15.47 14.27 -8.65
C GLU A 301 -16.88 13.67 -8.53
N GLN A 302 -17.53 13.36 -9.66
CA GLN A 302 -18.90 12.82 -9.70
C GLN A 302 -18.91 11.28 -9.55
N ASN A 303 -17.78 10.64 -9.84
CA ASN A 303 -17.56 9.20 -9.72
C ASN A 303 -16.22 8.93 -8.99
N PRO A 304 -16.14 9.26 -7.68
CA PRO A 304 -14.94 9.06 -6.91
C PRO A 304 -14.66 7.57 -6.72
N CYS A 305 -13.39 7.20 -6.65
CA CYS A 305 -13.04 5.85 -6.21
C CYS A 305 -13.15 5.79 -4.67
N PRO A 306 -13.90 4.83 -4.11
CA PRO A 306 -14.12 4.71 -2.67
C PRO A 306 -12.85 4.32 -1.88
N TYR A 307 -11.76 4.01 -2.58
CA TYR A 307 -10.47 3.66 -1.99
C TYR A 307 -9.48 4.82 -1.95
N VAL A 308 -9.84 5.99 -2.50
CA VAL A 308 -9.04 7.21 -2.35
C VAL A 308 -9.27 7.75 -0.96
N LEU A 309 -8.23 7.67 -0.12
CA LEU A 309 -8.32 8.09 1.27
C LEU A 309 -8.29 9.62 1.35
N GLN A 310 -9.34 10.21 1.91
CA GLN A 310 -9.36 11.63 2.24
C GLN A 310 -8.35 11.94 3.34
N HIS A 311 -7.98 13.21 3.49
CA HIS A 311 -6.94 13.62 4.44
C HIS A 311 -7.24 13.23 5.89
N ASN A 312 -8.50 13.41 6.31
CA ASN A 312 -8.96 13.00 7.64
C ASN A 312 -9.03 11.47 7.78
N GLU A 313 -9.38 10.75 6.72
CA GLU A 313 -9.52 9.29 6.74
C GLU A 313 -8.18 8.60 6.95
N TYR A 314 -7.12 8.98 6.24
CA TYR A 314 -5.83 8.30 6.41
C TYR A 314 -5.22 8.57 7.79
N GLN A 315 -5.42 9.76 8.38
CA GLN A 315 -4.93 10.03 9.72
C GLN A 315 -5.57 9.09 10.75
N ASP A 316 -6.89 8.86 10.63
CA ASP A 316 -7.62 7.93 11.49
C ASP A 316 -7.25 6.47 11.24
N LEU A 317 -7.05 6.08 9.98
CA LEU A 317 -6.70 4.72 9.57
C LEU A 317 -5.27 4.36 9.99
N LEU A 318 -4.34 5.31 9.87
CA LEU A 318 -2.91 5.16 10.14
C LEU A 318 -2.50 5.64 11.52
N LYS A 319 -3.43 5.99 12.41
CA LYS A 319 -3.11 6.44 13.78
C LYS A 319 -2.29 5.45 14.59
N ARG A 320 -2.34 4.17 14.23
CA ARG A 320 -1.56 3.08 14.84
C ARG A 320 -0.17 2.91 14.20
N SER A 321 0.13 3.68 13.16
CA SER A 321 1.40 3.69 12.43
C SER A 321 1.86 5.14 12.25
N PRO A 322 2.28 5.84 13.33
CA PRO A 322 2.65 7.26 13.28
C PRO A 322 3.68 7.61 12.21
N LEU A 323 4.67 6.74 11.95
CA LEU A 323 5.65 6.98 10.89
C LEU A 323 4.97 7.03 9.52
N LEU A 324 4.14 6.04 9.22
CA LEU A 324 3.44 5.96 7.95
C LEU A 324 2.46 7.12 7.75
N SER A 325 1.74 7.52 8.80
CA SER A 325 0.87 8.70 8.78
C SER A 325 1.65 9.98 8.44
N LYS A 326 2.82 10.18 9.04
CA LYS A 326 3.73 11.30 8.71
C LYS A 326 4.24 11.22 7.27
N MET A 327 4.59 10.02 6.80
CA MET A 327 5.04 9.81 5.42
C MET A 327 3.96 10.17 4.39
N VAL A 328 2.72 9.72 4.60
CA VAL A 328 1.58 10.07 3.73
C VAL A 328 1.34 11.58 3.75
N ALA A 329 1.39 12.22 4.92
CA ALA A 329 1.24 13.68 5.04
C ALA A 329 2.33 14.45 4.26
N SER A 330 3.60 14.04 4.37
CA SER A 330 4.70 14.62 3.61
C SER A 330 4.53 14.41 2.10
N TRP A 331 4.14 13.20 1.69
CA TRP A 331 3.89 12.87 0.29
C TRP A 331 2.76 13.71 -0.32
N VAL A 332 1.65 13.86 0.40
CA VAL A 332 0.50 14.69 -0.02
C VAL A 332 0.93 16.15 -0.21
N LYS A 333 1.71 16.69 0.74
CA LYS A 333 2.24 18.05 0.68
C LYS A 333 3.17 18.28 -0.50
N GLU A 334 4.09 17.35 -0.77
CA GLU A 334 5.09 17.47 -1.83
C GLU A 334 4.51 17.27 -3.24
N THR A 335 3.49 16.43 -3.38
CA THR A 335 2.83 16.17 -4.67
C THR A 335 1.71 17.15 -5.01
N GLY A 336 1.30 17.97 -4.04
CA GLY A 336 0.18 18.90 -4.18
C GLY A 336 -1.18 18.20 -4.32
N GLN A 337 -1.30 16.95 -3.84
CA GLN A 337 -2.56 16.20 -3.83
C GLN A 337 -3.39 16.53 -2.58
N GLU A 338 -3.81 17.79 -2.47
CA GLU A 338 -4.44 18.34 -1.27
C GLU A 338 -5.75 17.64 -0.87
N THR A 339 -6.42 16.97 -1.81
CA THR A 339 -7.76 16.40 -1.61
C THR A 339 -7.79 14.91 -1.29
N GLY A 340 -6.69 14.16 -1.46
CA GLY A 340 -6.73 12.72 -1.19
C GLY A 340 -5.44 11.99 -1.55
N TYR A 341 -5.31 10.79 -0.98
CA TYR A 341 -4.18 9.90 -1.16
C TYR A 341 -4.61 8.62 -1.88
N HIS A 342 -3.96 8.35 -3.02
CA HIS A 342 -4.22 7.16 -3.82
C HIS A 342 -3.24 6.04 -3.43
N ALA A 343 -3.75 5.02 -2.74
CA ALA A 343 -2.97 3.85 -2.32
C ALA A 343 -3.10 2.70 -3.35
N PHE A 344 -2.50 2.88 -4.51
CA PHE A 344 -2.59 1.97 -5.65
C PHE A 344 -2.19 0.53 -5.33
N ASP A 345 -1.00 0.36 -4.78
CA ASP A 345 -0.34 -0.93 -4.53
C ASP A 345 -0.92 -1.62 -3.29
N TRP A 346 -1.29 -0.83 -2.27
CA TRP A 346 -2.00 -1.35 -1.10
C TRP A 346 -3.32 -2.01 -1.47
N ILE A 347 -4.09 -1.43 -2.41
CA ILE A 347 -5.36 -2.02 -2.85
C ILE A 347 -5.12 -3.35 -3.59
N ALA A 348 -4.04 -3.48 -4.36
CA ALA A 348 -3.65 -4.76 -4.93
C ALA A 348 -3.36 -5.82 -3.86
N ALA A 349 -2.69 -5.46 -2.75
CA ALA A 349 -2.51 -6.36 -1.62
C ALA A 349 -3.82 -6.68 -0.88
N ALA A 350 -4.74 -5.72 -0.74
CA ALA A 350 -6.03 -5.93 -0.08
C ALA A 350 -6.89 -6.99 -0.77
N VAL A 351 -6.76 -7.14 -2.10
CA VAL A 351 -7.44 -8.18 -2.88
C VAL A 351 -7.04 -9.59 -2.42
N MET A 352 -5.82 -9.79 -1.92
CA MET A 352 -5.35 -11.10 -1.44
C MET A 352 -6.25 -11.66 -0.32
N GLY A 353 -6.70 -10.79 0.60
CA GLY A 353 -7.63 -11.18 1.66
C GLY A 353 -9.10 -10.98 1.30
N ARG A 354 -9.41 -10.16 0.28
CA ARG A 354 -10.77 -9.67 0.02
C ARG A 354 -11.10 -9.57 -1.47
N ARG A 355 -10.95 -10.65 -2.23
CA ARG A 355 -11.26 -10.70 -3.68
C ARG A 355 -12.64 -10.12 -4.07
N LYS A 356 -13.64 -10.23 -3.20
CA LYS A 356 -15.03 -9.77 -3.45
C LYS A 356 -15.22 -8.24 -3.45
N ILE A 357 -14.18 -7.47 -3.12
CA ILE A 357 -14.25 -5.99 -3.15
C ILE A 357 -14.32 -5.43 -4.58
N PHE A 358 -14.03 -6.27 -5.58
CA PHE A 358 -14.16 -5.96 -7.00
C PHE A 358 -14.99 -7.00 -7.73
N GLN A 359 -15.60 -6.56 -8.83
CA GLN A 359 -16.00 -7.45 -9.91
C GLN A 359 -14.79 -7.70 -10.83
N TRP A 360 -14.68 -8.92 -11.35
CA TRP A 360 -13.53 -9.36 -12.14
C TRP A 360 -13.97 -9.76 -13.54
N VAL A 361 -13.19 -9.39 -14.56
CA VAL A 361 -13.38 -9.82 -15.94
C VAL A 361 -12.13 -10.50 -16.47
N PRO A 362 -12.26 -11.58 -17.26
CA PRO A 362 -11.10 -12.21 -17.90
C PRO A 362 -10.57 -11.27 -18.98
N VAL A 363 -9.25 -11.17 -19.09
CA VAL A 363 -8.59 -10.28 -20.04
C VAL A 363 -7.52 -11.00 -20.87
N LYS A 364 -7.27 -10.46 -22.05
CA LYS A 364 -6.12 -10.76 -22.91
C LYS A 364 -5.26 -9.50 -23.03
N HIS A 365 -3.95 -9.66 -23.15
CA HIS A 365 -3.05 -8.54 -23.40
C HIS A 365 -2.50 -8.58 -24.82
N LYS A 366 -2.25 -7.39 -25.39
CA LYS A 366 -1.58 -7.23 -26.67
C LYS A 366 -0.51 -6.17 -26.58
N LYS A 367 0.71 -6.56 -26.98
CA LYS A 367 1.80 -5.61 -27.18
C LYS A 367 1.55 -4.80 -28.45
N HIS A 368 1.69 -3.48 -28.35
CA HIS A 368 1.68 -2.60 -29.51
C HIS A 368 2.78 -1.54 -29.40
N LYS A 369 3.11 -0.92 -30.54
CA LYS A 369 4.02 0.21 -30.60
C LYS A 369 3.19 1.47 -30.68
N LYS A 370 3.44 2.42 -29.78
CA LYS A 370 2.81 3.73 -29.79
C LYS A 370 3.84 4.77 -30.20
N HIS A 371 3.44 5.64 -31.12
CA HIS A 371 4.28 6.71 -31.63
C HIS A 371 3.94 7.98 -30.85
N LEU A 372 4.84 8.41 -29.98
CA LEU A 372 4.80 9.74 -29.38
C LEU A 372 5.76 10.67 -30.14
N PRO A 373 5.57 12.00 -30.09
CA PRO A 373 6.49 12.94 -30.71
C PRO A 373 7.95 12.67 -30.28
N GLY A 374 8.78 12.19 -31.21
CA GLY A 374 10.19 11.89 -30.98
C GLY A 374 10.52 10.55 -30.32
N GLU A 375 9.54 9.68 -30.03
CA GLU A 375 9.78 8.38 -29.37
C GLU A 375 8.80 7.29 -29.83
N ILE A 376 9.32 6.07 -30.06
CA ILE A 376 8.49 4.88 -30.21
C ILE A 376 8.50 4.14 -28.87
N ILE A 377 7.34 4.08 -28.22
CA ILE A 377 7.18 3.37 -26.94
C ILE A 377 6.48 2.04 -27.17
N ILE A 378 6.85 1.05 -26.36
CA ILE A 378 6.13 -0.23 -26.29
C ILE A 378 5.07 -0.07 -25.22
N ASP A 379 3.83 -0.42 -25.56
CA ASP A 379 2.70 -0.42 -24.65
C ASP A 379 2.04 -1.80 -24.63
N ILE A 380 1.30 -2.07 -23.56
CA ILE A 380 0.57 -3.31 -23.34
C ILE A 380 -0.88 -2.94 -23.11
N GLU A 381 -1.71 -3.26 -24.08
CA GLU A 381 -3.15 -3.02 -24.02
C GLU A 381 -3.85 -4.25 -23.44
N PHE A 382 -4.73 -4.04 -22.47
CA PHE A 382 -5.63 -5.07 -21.95
C PHE A 382 -7.01 -4.91 -22.57
N SER A 383 -7.61 -6.02 -22.95
CA SER A 383 -8.99 -6.07 -23.45
C SER A 383 -9.70 -7.29 -22.89
N LYS A 384 -11.04 -7.25 -22.82
CA LYS A 384 -11.83 -8.39 -22.39
C LYS A 384 -11.53 -9.60 -23.27
N ALA A 385 -11.39 -10.77 -22.65
CA ALA A 385 -11.18 -12.02 -23.35
C ALA A 385 -12.53 -12.70 -23.65
N ASP A 386 -12.69 -13.16 -24.89
CA ASP A 386 -13.86 -13.93 -25.35
C ASP A 386 -13.73 -15.42 -25.00
N GLN A 387 -12.53 -15.83 -24.56
CA GLN A 387 -12.15 -17.19 -24.21
C GLN A 387 -11.67 -17.23 -22.76
N PRO A 388 -11.62 -18.41 -22.12
CA PRO A 388 -11.06 -18.54 -20.78
C PRO A 388 -9.64 -17.98 -20.69
N SER A 389 -9.40 -17.11 -19.72
CA SER A 389 -8.09 -16.52 -19.43
C SER A 389 -7.72 -16.79 -17.97
N THR A 390 -6.42 -16.95 -17.69
CA THR A 390 -5.92 -17.00 -16.30
C THR A 390 -5.61 -15.61 -15.76
N ILE A 391 -5.67 -14.58 -16.60
CA ILE A 391 -5.51 -13.18 -16.19
C ILE A 391 -6.88 -12.55 -16.07
N TRP A 392 -7.15 -12.00 -14.89
CA TRP A 392 -8.38 -11.33 -14.54
C TRP A 392 -8.05 -9.90 -14.14
N MET A 393 -8.88 -8.95 -14.58
CA MET A 393 -8.73 -7.55 -14.21
C MET A 393 -9.97 -7.08 -13.46
N ALA A 394 -9.76 -6.34 -12.38
CA ALA A 394 -10.83 -5.72 -11.63
C ALA A 394 -11.54 -4.66 -12.48
N THR A 395 -12.84 -4.52 -12.31
CA THR A 395 -13.63 -3.43 -12.89
C THR A 395 -13.99 -2.42 -11.81
N GLU A 396 -14.10 -1.15 -12.19
CA GLU A 396 -14.52 -0.05 -11.31
C GLU A 396 -16.03 -0.08 -10.96
N ASN A 397 -16.64 -1.28 -10.94
CA ASN A 397 -18.02 -1.45 -10.52
C ASN A 397 -18.10 -1.64 -9.00
N TYR A 398 -18.32 -0.53 -8.30
CA TYR A 398 -18.45 -0.51 -6.84
C TYR A 398 -19.87 -0.81 -6.34
N THR A 399 -20.81 -1.21 -7.21
CA THR A 399 -22.21 -1.53 -6.81
C THR A 399 -22.25 -2.59 -5.69
N ILE A 400 -21.31 -3.55 -5.70
CA ILE A 400 -21.21 -4.55 -4.62
C ILE A 400 -20.86 -3.90 -3.28
N LEU A 401 -19.95 -2.92 -3.26
CA LEU A 401 -19.63 -2.15 -2.05
C LEU A 401 -20.83 -1.31 -1.61
N GLU A 402 -21.53 -0.65 -2.54
CA GLU A 402 -22.74 0.08 -2.22
C GLU A 402 -23.83 -0.82 -1.63
N MET A 403 -24.00 -2.03 -2.17
CA MET A 403 -24.92 -3.04 -1.64
C MET A 403 -24.49 -3.53 -0.25
N LEU A 404 -23.19 -3.77 -0.03
CA LEU A 404 -22.67 -4.14 1.28
C LEU A 404 -22.85 -3.00 2.29
N HIS A 405 -22.58 -1.77 1.89
CA HIS A 405 -22.78 -0.58 2.72
C HIS A 405 -24.26 -0.37 3.04
N LYS A 406 -25.15 -0.50 2.04
CA LYS A 406 -26.60 -0.48 2.23
C LYS A 406 -27.06 -1.61 3.15
N ARG A 407 -26.57 -2.84 3.02
CA ARG A 407 -26.92 -3.95 3.93
C ARG A 407 -26.44 -3.71 5.37
N LEU A 408 -25.23 -3.19 5.54
CA LEU A 408 -24.70 -2.83 6.85
C LEU A 408 -25.50 -1.68 7.50
N ASN A 409 -26.04 -0.75 6.69
CA ASN A 409 -26.89 0.34 7.16
C ASN A 409 -28.38 -0.06 7.33
N LEU A 410 -28.90 -0.98 6.50
CA LEU A 410 -30.27 -1.50 6.54
C LEU A 410 -30.47 -2.50 7.68
N ASN A 411 -29.45 -3.30 8.02
CA ASN A 411 -29.46 -4.11 9.24
C ASN A 411 -29.40 -3.26 10.52
N GLY A 412 -29.22 -1.94 10.39
CA GLY A 412 -29.45 -0.99 11.47
C GLY A 412 -30.91 -0.58 11.61
N HIS A 413 -31.73 -0.68 10.55
CA HIS A 413 -33.01 0.02 10.40
C HIS A 413 -34.26 -0.83 10.21
N ASP A 414 -34.18 -2.16 10.15
CA ASP A 414 -35.39 -2.99 10.08
C ASP A 414 -35.79 -3.55 11.45
N GLY A 415 -36.98 -3.12 11.89
CA GLY A 415 -37.78 -3.84 12.87
C GLY A 415 -38.09 -3.08 14.16
N PHE A 416 -38.77 -1.93 14.08
CA PHE A 416 -39.88 -1.61 14.99
C PHE A 416 -40.77 -0.60 14.26
N GLU A 417 -41.77 -1.11 13.54
CA GLU A 417 -42.96 -0.34 13.21
C GLU A 417 -43.59 0.13 14.52
N GLU A 418 -43.69 1.44 14.68
CA GLU A 418 -44.57 2.08 15.64
C GLU A 418 -46.01 1.73 15.27
N ASP A 419 -46.58 0.74 15.96
CA ASP A 419 -48.02 0.62 16.06
C ASP A 419 -48.46 0.98 17.48
N THR A 420 -49.33 1.98 17.52
CA THR A 420 -49.90 2.65 18.68
C THR A 420 -50.42 1.68 19.74
N LEU A 421 -50.08 1.90 21.02
CA LEU A 421 -51.02 1.71 22.14
C LEU A 421 -50.55 2.47 23.39
N ARG A 422 -51.46 3.34 23.84
CA ARG A 422 -51.46 4.15 25.07
C ARG A 422 -50.96 3.38 26.30
N THR A 423 -50.05 3.98 27.05
CA THR A 423 -50.09 3.99 28.52
C THR A 423 -49.44 5.27 29.04
N GLY A 424 -50.18 6.00 29.88
CA GLY A 424 -49.68 7.16 30.59
C GLY A 424 -48.79 6.77 31.77
N GLY A 425 -47.88 7.68 32.12
CA GLY A 425 -47.38 7.94 33.47
C GLY A 425 -46.56 6.84 34.16
N GLY A 426 -45.28 7.11 34.41
CA GLY A 426 -44.60 6.50 35.56
C GLY A 426 -43.09 6.30 35.46
N ALA A 427 -42.35 7.22 36.07
CA ALA A 427 -41.06 7.06 36.77
C ALA A 427 -39.85 6.39 36.08
N VAL A 428 -38.84 7.23 35.87
CA VAL A 428 -37.41 6.90 35.69
C VAL A 428 -36.88 6.10 36.89
N ASN A 429 -36.22 4.97 36.65
CA ASN A 429 -35.37 4.30 37.65
C ASN A 429 -33.93 4.19 37.13
N ILE A 430 -33.09 5.07 37.66
CA ILE A 430 -31.63 5.03 37.63
C ILE A 430 -31.18 4.24 38.86
N GLY A 431 -30.29 3.25 38.69
CA GLY A 431 -29.48 2.75 39.80
C GLY A 431 -29.35 1.23 39.90
N GLN A 432 -28.40 0.66 39.15
CA GLN A 432 -27.67 -0.52 39.61
C GLN A 432 -26.18 -0.19 39.63
N SER A 433 -25.60 -0.20 40.83
CA SER A 433 -24.15 -0.11 41.03
C SER A 433 -23.54 -1.50 40.90
N PHE A 434 -22.63 -1.69 39.96
CA PHE A 434 -21.85 -2.92 39.82
C PHE A 434 -20.53 -2.79 40.56
N ASN A 435 -20.17 -3.81 41.34
CA ASN A 435 -18.87 -3.90 41.99
C ASN A 435 -17.81 -4.30 40.95
N LEU A 436 -16.94 -3.34 40.64
CA LEU A 436 -15.95 -3.44 39.57
C LEU A 436 -14.90 -4.54 39.84
N ASP A 437 -14.59 -4.80 41.11
CA ASP A 437 -13.54 -5.75 41.50
C ASP A 437 -13.96 -7.20 41.28
N VAL A 438 -15.24 -7.52 41.50
CA VAL A 438 -15.80 -8.86 41.22
C VAL A 438 -15.80 -9.16 39.72
N LEU A 439 -16.07 -8.16 38.89
CA LEU A 439 -16.07 -8.25 37.43
C LEU A 439 -14.65 -8.39 36.85
N LEU A 440 -13.68 -7.67 37.44
CA LEU A 440 -12.27 -7.78 37.08
C LEU A 440 -11.68 -9.15 37.43
N GLU A 441 -12.06 -9.73 38.58
CA GLU A 441 -11.53 -11.01 39.05
C GLU A 441 -12.09 -12.20 38.23
N ALA A 442 -13.37 -12.15 37.85
CA ALA A 442 -13.99 -13.15 36.98
C ALA A 442 -13.37 -13.17 35.57
N TRP A 443 -13.01 -11.99 35.05
CA TRP A 443 -12.45 -11.86 33.69
C TRP A 443 -10.93 -12.00 33.60
N ARG A 444 -10.18 -11.75 34.69
CA ARG A 444 -8.76 -12.12 34.79
C ARG A 444 -8.53 -13.61 34.61
N ARG A 445 -9.51 -14.45 34.96
CA ARG A 445 -9.47 -15.91 34.76
C ARG A 445 -9.63 -16.34 33.29
N GLU A 446 -10.12 -15.46 32.40
CA GLU A 446 -10.42 -15.79 30.99
C GLU A 446 -9.49 -15.16 29.95
N GLY A 447 -8.50 -14.37 30.39
CA GLY A 447 -7.26 -14.12 29.65
C GLY A 447 -7.35 -13.67 28.18
N TYR A 448 -8.15 -12.65 27.81
CA TYR A 448 -7.91 -11.88 26.57
C TYR A 448 -8.70 -10.53 26.40
N TYR A 449 -9.18 -9.88 27.47
CA TYR A 449 -10.19 -8.81 27.30
C TYR A 449 -9.91 -7.45 27.95
N GLU A 450 -8.70 -7.22 28.46
CA GLU A 450 -8.34 -5.95 29.12
C GLU A 450 -8.43 -4.71 28.18
N HIS A 451 -8.16 -4.90 26.88
CA HIS A 451 -8.23 -3.82 25.88
C HIS A 451 -9.67 -3.42 25.50
N LEU A 452 -10.63 -4.35 25.57
CA LEU A 452 -12.05 -4.07 25.33
C LEU A 452 -12.67 -3.37 26.55
N LEU A 453 -12.24 -3.75 27.75
CA LEU A 453 -12.65 -3.09 28.99
C LEU A 453 -12.22 -1.62 29.02
N ARG A 454 -10.96 -1.32 28.69
CA ARG A 454 -10.45 0.05 28.62
C ARG A 454 -11.20 0.89 27.60
N ARG A 455 -11.59 0.31 26.46
CA ARG A 455 -12.43 0.99 25.45
C ARG A 455 -13.85 1.23 25.95
N TYR A 456 -14.48 0.25 26.59
CA TYR A 456 -15.84 0.37 27.12
C TYR A 456 -15.94 1.39 28.26
N VAL A 457 -14.97 1.38 29.20
CA VAL A 457 -14.89 2.35 30.31
C VAL A 457 -14.63 3.76 29.78
N TRP A 458 -13.71 3.92 28.84
CA TRP A 458 -13.47 5.21 28.16
C TRP A 458 -14.73 5.71 27.43
N TYR A 459 -15.51 4.81 26.83
CA TYR A 459 -16.77 5.15 26.15
C TYR A 459 -17.89 5.57 27.11
N LYS A 460 -18.05 4.87 28.25
CA LYS A 460 -19.01 5.20 29.31
C LYS A 460 -18.69 6.53 30.00
N MET A 461 -17.41 6.88 30.14
CA MET A 461 -16.98 8.14 30.75
C MET A 461 -17.23 9.36 29.85
N ILE A 462 -17.22 9.21 28.53
CA ILE A 462 -17.35 10.34 27.59
C ILE A 462 -18.82 10.67 27.25
N LYS A 463 -19.79 9.76 27.43
CA LYS A 463 -21.17 10.01 26.98
C LYS A 463 -22.27 9.53 27.91
N GLN A 464 -22.76 10.44 28.76
CA GLN A 464 -24.16 10.50 29.19
C GLN A 464 -25.06 11.15 28.10
N THR A 465 -24.96 10.71 26.84
CA THR A 465 -25.85 11.20 25.76
C THR A 465 -26.53 10.04 25.07
N THR A 466 -27.86 10.05 25.10
CA THR A 466 -28.81 9.04 24.59
C THR A 466 -28.74 8.80 23.07
N SER A 467 -28.08 9.66 22.29
CA SER A 467 -28.06 9.61 20.82
C SER A 467 -27.17 8.52 20.20
N ARG A 468 -26.47 7.69 21.01
CA ARG A 468 -25.54 6.66 20.51
C ARG A 468 -25.80 5.24 21.03
N GLN A 469 -26.96 4.98 21.62
CA GLN A 469 -27.35 3.65 22.11
C GLN A 469 -27.29 2.56 21.02
N ARG A 470 -27.51 2.94 19.76
CA ARG A 470 -27.45 2.08 18.58
C ARG A 470 -26.05 1.54 18.29
N GLU A 471 -25.01 2.36 18.51
CA GLU A 471 -23.60 1.98 18.34
C GLU A 471 -23.16 1.02 19.46
N VAL A 472 -23.72 1.19 20.67
CA VAL A 472 -23.52 0.29 21.81
C VAL A 472 -24.11 -1.10 21.51
N ASN A 473 -25.34 -1.16 21.00
CA ASN A 473 -25.99 -2.43 20.64
C ASN A 473 -25.25 -3.14 19.49
N LEU A 474 -24.76 -2.39 18.50
CA LEU A 474 -23.95 -2.93 17.40
C LEU A 474 -22.66 -3.61 17.90
N PHE A 475 -22.02 -3.03 18.92
CA PHE A 475 -20.78 -3.55 19.49
C PHE A 475 -21.03 -4.76 20.41
N VAL A 476 -22.14 -4.77 21.15
CA VAL A 476 -22.57 -5.92 21.97
C VAL A 476 -22.94 -7.12 21.07
N ASN A 477 -23.57 -6.89 19.92
CA ASN A 477 -23.89 -7.96 18.97
C ASN A 477 -22.63 -8.57 18.32
N GLN A 478 -21.61 -7.77 18.04
CA GLN A 478 -20.32 -8.27 17.52
C GLN A 478 -19.54 -9.10 18.54
N LEU A 479 -19.80 -8.93 19.85
CA LEU A 479 -19.26 -9.78 20.91
C LEU A 479 -19.90 -11.18 20.95
N LEU A 480 -21.07 -11.37 20.31
CA LEU A 480 -21.91 -12.57 20.45
C LEU A 480 -22.04 -13.42 19.18
N ASP A 481 -21.52 -12.99 18.03
CA ASP A 481 -21.46 -13.80 16.81
C ASP A 481 -20.15 -14.61 16.75
N LYS A 482 -20.20 -15.83 17.32
CA LYS A 482 -19.08 -16.79 17.31
C LYS A 482 -19.27 -17.84 16.20
N PRO A 483 -18.31 -18.03 15.28
CA PRO A 483 -18.44 -18.94 14.13
C PRO A 483 -18.38 -20.46 14.46
N TRP A 484 -18.35 -20.85 15.73
CA TRP A 484 -18.28 -22.26 16.17
C TRP A 484 -19.54 -22.76 16.91
N GLU A 485 -20.61 -21.97 16.99
CA GLU A 485 -21.90 -22.41 17.53
C GLU A 485 -22.86 -22.86 16.42
N LYS A 486 -23.49 -24.04 16.57
CA LYS A 486 -24.64 -24.44 15.74
C LYS A 486 -25.90 -24.43 16.61
N ARG A 487 -26.84 -23.54 16.28
CA ARG A 487 -28.11 -23.38 17.01
C ARG A 487 -29.23 -24.11 16.28
N ARG A 488 -30.07 -24.86 17.01
CA ARG A 488 -31.29 -25.47 16.47
C ARG A 488 -32.47 -25.07 17.36
N TRP A 489 -33.55 -24.69 16.70
CA TRP A 489 -34.85 -24.44 17.33
C TRP A 489 -35.63 -25.75 17.35
N ASN A 490 -36.04 -26.20 18.53
CA ASN A 490 -36.96 -27.33 18.65
C ASN A 490 -38.30 -26.81 19.18
N GLN A 491 -39.40 -27.13 18.48
CA GLN A 491 -40.73 -26.94 19.04
C GLN A 491 -40.97 -28.01 20.11
N ILE A 492 -41.09 -27.58 21.36
CA ILE A 492 -41.56 -28.46 22.43
C ILE A 492 -43.09 -28.32 22.48
N ALA A 493 -43.78 -29.44 22.33
CA ALA A 493 -45.22 -29.51 22.51
C ALA A 493 -45.55 -29.37 23.99
N ASN A 494 -45.71 -28.14 24.50
CA ASN A 494 -46.59 -27.85 25.64
C ASN A 494 -46.84 -26.33 25.82
N ARG A 495 -48.06 -25.93 25.41
CA ARG A 495 -48.97 -24.88 25.90
C ARG A 495 -48.52 -23.47 26.31
N THR A 496 -47.28 -23.09 26.12
CA THR A 496 -46.89 -21.67 26.02
C THR A 496 -46.02 -21.53 24.79
N ASP A 497 -46.41 -20.67 23.86
CA ASP A 497 -45.72 -20.41 22.58
C ASP A 497 -44.36 -19.70 22.80
N GLU A 498 -43.49 -20.29 23.61
CA GLU A 498 -42.10 -19.84 23.78
C GLU A 498 -41.17 -20.83 23.07
N LEU A 499 -40.44 -20.30 22.08
CA LEU A 499 -39.38 -21.01 21.40
C LEU A 499 -38.15 -21.11 22.33
N ASP A 500 -37.82 -22.31 22.80
CA ASP A 500 -36.60 -22.56 23.59
C ASP A 500 -35.39 -22.70 22.66
N LEU A 501 -34.44 -21.75 22.74
CA LEU A 501 -33.19 -21.77 21.98
C LEU A 501 -32.10 -22.52 22.75
N ARG A 502 -31.78 -23.74 22.33
CA ARG A 502 -30.66 -24.49 22.90
C ARG A 502 -29.39 -24.36 22.05
N ILE A 503 -28.31 -23.94 22.70
CA ILE A 503 -26.99 -23.75 22.09
C ILE A 503 -26.12 -24.96 22.42
N TYR A 504 -25.56 -25.60 21.38
CA TYR A 504 -24.62 -26.72 21.53
C TYR A 504 -23.22 -26.27 21.12
N TYR A 505 -22.24 -26.58 21.96
CA TYR A 505 -20.82 -26.37 21.68
C TYR A 505 -20.24 -27.63 21.02
N LEU A 506 -19.62 -27.48 19.85
CA LEU A 506 -18.81 -28.54 19.26
C LEU A 506 -17.50 -28.64 20.08
N ARG A 507 -17.19 -29.84 20.58
CA ARG A 507 -15.85 -30.15 21.09
C ARG A 507 -14.90 -30.43 19.94
#